data_AF-A0A8S3KEX9-F1
#
_entry.id   AF-A0A8S3KEX9-F1
#
_cell.length_a   1.000
_cell.length_b   1.000
_cell.length_c   1.000
_cell.angle_alpha   90.00
_cell.angle_beta   90.00
_cell.angle_gamma   90.00
#
_symmetry.space_group_name_H-M   'P 1'
#
loop_
_entity.id
_entity.type
_entity.pdbx_description
1 polymer ?
#
loop_
_entity_poly.entity_id
_entity_poly.type
_entity_poly.pdbx_seq_one_letter_code
_entity_poly.pdbx_strand_id
1 'polypeptide(L)'
;NLGRSSYNGTSVNHETSSCDDCNLQDNLDDSDVSDDEPDVRNKHKKTNKSILSDHLWAYLLDGEHVPSLPKLVEFVFAIPGSNAFCESVFSHKKYLWNNNRTKMKHDLVGAELKIKMNTHLTCTEFYDYLLTKPN
;
A
#
# COMPACT_ATOMS: atom_id res chain seq x y z
N ASN A 1 2.24 21.85 -39.08
CA ASN A 1 3.19 20.72 -39.03
C ASN A 1 3.18 20.15 -37.63
N LEU A 2 2.88 18.85 -37.55
CA LEU A 2 2.62 18.08 -36.33
C LEU A 2 3.82 18.03 -35.39
N GLY A 3 3.57 18.06 -34.08
CA GLY A 3 4.53 17.69 -33.03
C GLY A 3 3.85 16.76 -32.03
N ARG A 4 3.69 15.50 -32.40
CA ARG A 4 3.16 14.41 -31.55
C ARG A 4 4.24 14.02 -30.53
N SER A 5 4.03 14.32 -29.25
CA SER A 5 4.89 13.84 -28.16
C SER A 5 4.55 12.36 -27.91
N SER A 6 5.48 11.47 -28.26
CA SER A 6 5.39 10.03 -28.05
C SER A 6 5.89 9.71 -26.65
N TYR A 7 4.98 9.51 -25.70
CA TYR A 7 5.33 8.90 -24.42
C TYR A 7 5.40 7.38 -24.64
N ASN A 8 6.61 6.83 -24.67
CA ASN A 8 6.81 5.39 -24.67
C ASN A 8 6.46 4.87 -23.27
N GLY A 9 5.30 4.23 -23.15
CA GLY A 9 4.89 3.52 -21.94
C GLY A 9 5.76 2.28 -21.75
N THR A 10 6.79 2.38 -20.92
CA THR A 10 7.48 1.21 -20.38
C THR A 10 6.53 0.58 -19.36
N SER A 11 5.88 -0.51 -19.75
CA SER A 11 5.09 -1.36 -18.85
C SER A 11 6.03 -1.93 -17.79
N VAL A 12 5.98 -1.36 -16.59
CA VAL A 12 6.59 -1.97 -15.41
C VAL A 12 5.52 -2.86 -14.82
N ASN A 13 5.74 -4.18 -14.91
CA ASN A 13 4.91 -5.17 -14.25
C ASN A 13 5.03 -4.95 -12.74
N HIS A 14 3.99 -4.35 -12.14
CA HIS A 14 3.85 -4.33 -10.69
C HIS A 14 3.40 -5.72 -10.27
N GLU A 15 4.33 -6.60 -9.90
CA GLU A 15 4.01 -7.73 -9.06
C GLU A 15 3.60 -7.19 -7.70
N THR A 16 2.30 -7.22 -7.44
CA THR A 16 1.68 -6.80 -6.18
C THR A 16 2.09 -7.79 -5.09
N SER A 17 3.02 -7.38 -4.23
CA SER A 17 3.19 -8.01 -2.92
C SER A 17 1.93 -7.71 -2.10
N SER A 18 1.11 -8.74 -1.88
CA SER A 18 -0.11 -8.70 -1.07
C SER A 18 0.18 -8.13 0.31
N CYS A 19 -0.55 -7.08 0.71
CA CYS A 19 -0.62 -6.64 2.09
C CYS A 19 -1.65 -7.52 2.84
N ASP A 20 -1.18 -8.66 3.36
CA ASP A 20 -2.05 -9.64 4.05
C ASP A 20 -2.45 -9.25 5.50
N ASP A 21 -2.37 -7.98 5.91
CA ASP A 21 -2.53 -7.63 7.34
C ASP A 21 -3.49 -6.47 7.66
N CYS A 22 -4.61 -6.41 6.94
CA CYS A 22 -5.73 -5.53 7.25
C CYS A 22 -7.08 -6.26 7.23
N ASN A 23 -7.18 -7.46 7.82
CA ASN A 23 -8.50 -8.07 8.07
C ASN A 23 -9.06 -7.56 9.40
N LEU A 24 -9.68 -6.37 9.37
CA LEU A 24 -10.58 -5.96 10.44
C LEU A 24 -11.95 -6.55 10.12
N GLN A 25 -12.29 -7.64 10.81
CA GLN A 25 -13.59 -8.29 10.69
C GLN A 25 -14.65 -7.36 11.34
N ASP A 26 -15.32 -6.53 10.53
CA ASP A 26 -16.51 -5.80 10.96
C ASP A 26 -17.66 -6.81 11.16
N ASN A 27 -17.81 -7.29 12.39
CA ASN A 27 -19.01 -7.99 12.82
C ASN A 27 -20.05 -6.94 13.24
N LEU A 28 -20.83 -6.44 12.27
CA LEU A 28 -22.12 -5.83 12.56
C LEU A 28 -23.13 -6.96 12.77
N ASP A 29 -23.33 -7.29 14.04
CA ASP A 29 -24.35 -8.22 14.52
C ASP A 29 -25.71 -7.53 14.40
N ASP A 30 -26.48 -7.90 13.37
CA ASP A 30 -27.86 -7.44 13.18
C ASP A 30 -28.77 -8.51 13.79
N SER A 31 -29.22 -8.24 15.02
CA SER A 31 -30.17 -9.05 15.74
C SER A 31 -31.56 -8.93 15.11
N ASP A 32 -32.12 -10.00 14.55
CA ASP A 32 -33.47 -10.44 14.93
C ASP A 32 -33.99 -11.75 14.27
N VAL A 33 -34.67 -12.52 15.13
CA VAL A 33 -35.77 -13.48 14.91
C VAL A 33 -35.48 -14.94 14.48
N SER A 34 -35.99 -15.84 15.33
CA SER A 34 -35.92 -17.30 15.34
C SER A 34 -36.98 -18.03 14.48
N ASP A 35 -36.62 -19.28 14.18
CA ASP A 35 -37.42 -20.51 14.04
C ASP A 35 -37.96 -21.01 12.66
N ASP A 36 -37.40 -22.18 12.29
CA ASP A 36 -37.92 -23.36 11.56
C ASP A 36 -38.15 -23.37 10.02
N GLU A 37 -37.19 -23.97 9.27
CA GLU A 37 -37.34 -25.11 8.30
C GLU A 37 -36.14 -25.18 7.29
N PRO A 38 -35.69 -26.38 6.83
CA PRO A 38 -34.50 -26.52 5.98
C PRO A 38 -34.84 -26.60 4.47
N ASP A 39 -34.71 -25.49 3.74
CA ASP A 39 -34.80 -25.46 2.26
C ASP A 39 -33.40 -25.48 1.60
N VAL A 40 -33.19 -26.51 0.78
CA VAL A 40 -31.99 -26.77 -0.03
C VAL A 40 -31.86 -25.69 -1.10
N ARG A 41 -31.08 -24.63 -0.82
CA ARG A 41 -30.73 -23.64 -1.85
C ARG A 41 -29.23 -23.53 -2.07
N ASN A 42 -28.86 -23.86 -3.31
CA ASN A 42 -27.56 -23.73 -3.93
C ASN A 42 -26.79 -22.49 -3.46
N LYS A 43 -25.69 -22.71 -2.74
CA LYS A 43 -24.71 -21.68 -2.39
C LYS A 43 -23.99 -21.22 -3.64
N HIS A 44 -24.58 -20.29 -4.39
CA HIS A 44 -23.80 -19.43 -5.27
C HIS A 44 -22.92 -18.54 -4.38
N LYS A 45 -21.72 -19.02 -4.05
CA LYS A 45 -20.66 -18.17 -3.50
C LYS A 45 -20.27 -17.17 -4.58
N LYS A 46 -20.98 -16.05 -4.67
CA LYS A 46 -20.47 -14.85 -5.33
C LYS A 46 -19.30 -14.37 -4.48
N THR A 47 -18.09 -14.79 -4.82
CA THR A 47 -16.89 -14.17 -4.28
C THR A 47 -16.79 -12.79 -4.91
N ASN A 48 -17.44 -11.80 -4.32
CA ASN A 48 -17.23 -10.40 -4.66
C ASN A 48 -15.81 -10.08 -4.18
N LYS A 49 -14.83 -10.19 -5.10
CA LYS A 49 -13.46 -9.80 -4.78
C LYS A 49 -13.49 -8.30 -4.52
N SER A 50 -13.28 -7.89 -3.28
CA SER A 50 -13.21 -6.47 -2.93
C SER A 50 -12.06 -5.84 -3.69
N ILE A 51 -12.36 -4.88 -4.57
CA ILE A 51 -11.34 -4.03 -5.16
C ILE A 51 -10.81 -3.09 -4.08
N LEU A 52 -9.50 -2.86 -4.05
CA LEU A 52 -8.92 -1.87 -3.16
C LEU A 52 -9.34 -0.46 -3.62
N SER A 53 -9.56 0.43 -2.66
CA SER A 53 -10.06 1.77 -2.93
C SER A 53 -9.17 2.58 -3.87
N ASP A 54 -7.85 2.46 -3.72
CA ASP A 54 -6.85 3.12 -4.56
C ASP A 54 -6.95 2.68 -6.04
N HIS A 55 -7.07 1.38 -6.28
CA HIS A 55 -7.26 0.82 -7.61
C HIS A 55 -8.59 1.25 -8.24
N LEU A 56 -9.66 1.31 -7.45
CA LEU A 56 -10.95 1.79 -7.92
C LEU A 56 -10.89 3.26 -8.33
N TRP A 57 -10.27 4.11 -7.51
CA TRP A 57 -10.10 5.53 -7.82
C TRP A 57 -9.19 5.76 -9.02
N ALA A 58 -8.09 5.01 -9.14
CA ALA A 58 -7.21 5.06 -10.29
C ALA A 58 -7.95 4.69 -11.58
N TYR A 59 -8.74 3.62 -11.56
CA TYR A 59 -9.56 3.20 -12.69
C TYR A 59 -10.64 4.23 -13.05
N LEU A 60 -11.31 4.81 -12.05
CA LEU A 60 -12.39 5.78 -12.28
C LEU A 60 -11.89 7.12 -12.84
N LEU A 61 -10.66 7.50 -12.50
CA LEU A 61 -10.05 8.74 -12.99
C LEU A 61 -9.30 8.55 -14.32
N ASP A 62 -9.17 7.32 -14.82
CA ASP A 62 -8.49 7.03 -16.07
C ASP A 62 -9.27 7.60 -17.27
N GLY A 63 -8.60 8.40 -18.09
CA GLY A 63 -9.21 9.06 -19.26
C GLY A 63 -10.14 10.24 -18.96
N GLU A 64 -10.40 10.56 -17.69
CA GLU A 64 -11.28 11.66 -17.28
C GLU A 64 -10.54 13.01 -17.20
N HIS A 65 -11.17 14.08 -17.72
CA HIS A 65 -10.57 15.42 -17.70
C HIS A 65 -10.97 16.21 -16.44
N VAL A 66 -10.41 15.81 -15.29
CA VAL A 66 -10.67 16.40 -13.97
C VAL A 66 -9.37 16.77 -13.24
N PRO A 67 -8.62 17.80 -13.68
CA PRO A 67 -7.22 18.01 -13.27
C PRO A 67 -6.97 18.25 -11.76
N SER A 68 -7.98 18.63 -10.99
CA SER A 68 -7.89 18.84 -9.55
C SER A 68 -8.18 17.59 -8.72
N LEU A 69 -8.97 16.65 -9.25
CA LEU A 69 -9.47 15.51 -8.48
C LEU A 69 -8.39 14.45 -8.20
N PRO A 70 -7.51 14.06 -9.14
CA PRO A 70 -6.39 13.17 -8.86
C PRO A 70 -5.49 13.68 -7.74
N LYS A 71 -5.16 14.99 -7.74
CA LYS A 71 -4.34 15.60 -6.69
C LYS A 71 -4.99 15.51 -5.31
N LEU A 72 -6.31 15.67 -5.24
CA LEU A 72 -7.06 15.53 -3.99
C LEU A 72 -7.03 14.08 -3.51
N VAL A 73 -7.28 13.13 -4.41
CA VAL A 73 -7.28 11.70 -4.10
C VAL A 73 -5.89 11.24 -3.66
N GLU A 74 -4.84 11.61 -4.38
CA GLU A 74 -3.44 11.35 -3.99
C GLU A 74 -3.11 11.90 -2.59
N PHE A 75 -3.55 13.13 -2.29
CA PHE A 75 -3.34 13.73 -0.98
C PHE A 75 -4.07 12.96 0.13
N VAL A 76 -5.32 12.53 -0.11
CA VAL A 76 -6.07 11.73 0.86
C VAL A 76 -5.39 10.39 1.10
N PHE A 77 -4.93 9.71 0.06
CA PHE A 77 -4.21 8.42 0.19
C PHE A 77 -2.81 8.55 0.79
N ALA A 78 -2.18 9.73 0.72
CA ALA A 78 -0.91 9.98 1.40
C ALA A 78 -1.03 10.05 2.93
N ILE A 79 -2.25 10.19 3.47
CA ILE A 79 -2.52 10.22 4.91
C ILE A 79 -2.84 8.79 5.37
N PRO A 80 -2.03 8.20 6.27
CA PRO A 80 -2.34 6.88 6.79
C PRO A 80 -3.62 6.93 7.64
N GLY A 81 -4.49 5.94 7.46
CA GLY A 81 -5.75 5.84 8.22
C GLY A 81 -5.57 5.49 9.70
N SER A 82 -4.35 5.16 10.14
CA SER A 82 -4.04 4.81 11.54
C SER A 82 -2.62 5.18 11.94
N ASN A 83 -2.36 5.17 13.25
CA ASN A 83 -1.03 5.41 13.81
C ASN A 83 -0.10 4.18 13.73
N ALA A 84 -0.60 3.02 13.26
CA ALA A 84 0.16 1.76 13.24
C ALA A 84 1.47 1.86 12.44
N PHE A 85 1.46 2.65 11.35
CA PHE A 85 2.66 2.92 10.56
C PHE A 85 3.72 3.66 11.40
N CYS A 86 3.34 4.74 12.09
CA CYS A 86 4.24 5.50 12.95
C CYS A 86 4.75 4.65 14.13
N GLU A 87 3.90 3.82 14.72
CA GLU A 87 4.28 2.91 15.81
C GLU A 87 5.32 1.88 15.35
N SER A 88 5.18 1.37 14.13
CA SER A 88 6.17 0.49 13.50
C SER A 88 7.53 1.19 13.33
N VAL A 89 7.51 2.45 12.89
CA VAL A 89 8.71 3.31 12.79
C VAL A 89 9.38 3.49 14.16
N PHE A 90 8.60 3.76 15.21
CA PHE A 90 9.14 3.92 16.55
C PHE A 90 9.67 2.62 17.14
N SER A 91 9.02 1.49 16.87
CA SER A 91 9.48 0.17 17.28
C SER A 91 10.84 -0.14 16.66
N HIS A 92 11.00 0.07 15.35
CA HIS A 92 12.28 -0.12 14.66
C HIS A 92 13.37 0.81 15.18
N LYS A 93 13.03 2.09 15.39
CA LYS A 93 13.97 3.06 15.99
C LYS A 93 14.42 2.61 17.37
N LYS A 94 13.52 2.13 18.23
CA LYS A 94 13.84 1.65 19.57
C LYS A 94 14.74 0.41 19.54
N TYR A 95 14.56 -0.46 18.55
CA TYR A 95 15.44 -1.61 18.33
C TYR A 95 16.87 -1.19 17.97
N LEU A 96 17.01 -0.28 16.99
CA LEU A 96 18.30 0.21 16.49
C LEU A 96 19.01 1.13 17.49
N TRP A 97 18.25 1.92 18.22
CA TRP A 97 18.72 2.88 19.23
C TRP A 97 18.31 2.40 20.63
N ASN A 98 18.92 1.32 21.10
CA ASN A 98 18.78 0.85 22.48
C ASN A 98 20.04 1.19 23.30
N ASN A 99 19.90 1.31 24.62
CA ASN A 99 20.98 1.73 25.53
C ASN A 99 21.99 0.61 25.84
N ASN A 100 21.69 -0.64 25.41
CA ASN A 100 22.39 -1.85 25.80
C ASN A 100 23.35 -2.38 24.71
N ARG A 101 23.16 -1.95 23.45
CA ARG A 101 24.09 -2.15 22.34
C ARG A 101 24.71 -0.80 22.00
N THR A 102 25.98 -0.79 21.60
CA THR A 102 26.71 0.41 21.18
C THR A 102 25.82 1.29 20.29
N LYS A 103 25.42 2.47 20.77
CA LYS A 103 24.44 3.32 20.07
C LYS A 103 24.96 3.62 18.66
N MET A 104 24.25 3.17 17.63
CA MET A 104 24.50 3.62 16.26
C MET A 104 24.34 5.13 16.20
N LYS A 105 25.12 5.83 15.36
CA LYS A 105 24.95 7.28 15.19
C LYS A 105 23.52 7.61 14.73
N HIS A 106 22.97 8.73 15.19
CA HIS A 106 21.60 9.13 14.85
C HIS A 106 21.36 9.21 13.34
N ASP A 107 22.34 9.73 12.59
CA ASP A 107 22.27 9.82 11.13
C ASP A 107 22.20 8.44 10.46
N LEU A 108 22.93 7.46 11.00
CA LEU A 108 22.92 6.08 10.50
C LEU A 108 21.56 5.42 10.77
N VAL A 109 21.01 5.61 11.97
CA VAL A 109 19.65 5.11 12.30
C VAL A 109 18.62 5.73 11.37
N GLY A 110 18.73 7.03 11.08
CA GLY A 110 17.84 7.71 10.15
C GLY A 110 17.95 7.16 8.73
N ALA A 111 19.16 6.92 8.23
CA ALA A 111 19.39 6.33 6.92
C ALA A 111 18.82 4.90 6.82
N GLU A 112 19.09 4.06 7.81
CA GLU A 112 18.58 2.68 7.85
C GLU A 112 17.05 2.65 7.89
N LEU A 113 16.42 3.51 8.68
CA LEU A 113 14.97 3.59 8.79
C LEU A 113 14.32 4.02 7.47
N LYS A 114 14.91 4.99 6.77
CA LYS A 114 14.44 5.41 5.44
C LYS A 114 14.49 4.25 4.45
N ILE A 115 15.59 3.49 4.43
CA ILE A 115 15.72 2.33 3.55
C ILE A 115 14.66 1.28 3.93
N LYS A 116 14.66 0.80 5.17
CA LYS A 116 13.77 -0.29 5.59
C LYS A 116 12.27 0.02 5.46
N MET A 117 11.87 1.28 5.62
CA MET A 117 10.46 1.66 5.56
C MET A 117 9.95 2.05 4.16
N ASN A 118 10.85 2.38 3.22
CA ASN A 118 10.45 2.86 1.90
C ASN A 118 10.89 1.93 0.76
N THR A 119 11.63 0.85 1.06
CA THR A 119 12.00 -0.13 0.06
C THR A 119 11.89 -1.55 0.58
N HIS A 120 11.42 -2.44 -0.29
CA HIS A 120 11.40 -3.89 -0.09
C HIS A 120 12.50 -4.58 -0.91
N LEU A 121 13.37 -3.80 -1.56
CA LEU A 121 14.45 -4.33 -2.38
C LEU A 121 15.49 -5.02 -1.50
N THR A 122 15.95 -6.18 -1.96
CA THR A 122 17.15 -6.82 -1.43
C THR A 122 18.38 -5.96 -1.71
N CYS A 123 19.49 -6.21 -1.01
CA CYS A 123 20.74 -5.49 -1.24
C CYS A 123 21.21 -5.59 -2.70
N THR A 124 20.97 -6.74 -3.35
CA THR A 124 21.36 -6.99 -4.74
C THR A 124 20.48 -6.18 -5.69
N GLU A 125 19.16 -6.23 -5.54
CA GLU A 125 18.24 -5.45 -6.37
C GLU A 125 18.43 -3.95 -6.19
N PHE A 126 18.72 -3.51 -4.96
CA PHE A 126 19.02 -2.11 -4.69
C PHE A 126 20.33 -1.67 -5.36
N TYR A 127 21.35 -2.52 -5.36
CA TYR A 127 22.61 -2.26 -6.06
C TYR A 127 22.38 -2.14 -7.58
N ASP A 128 21.64 -3.07 -8.17
CA ASP A 128 21.31 -3.04 -9.60
C ASP A 128 20.46 -1.80 -9.97
N TYR A 129 19.53 -1.41 -9.10
CA TYR A 129 18.75 -0.19 -9.24
C TYR A 129 19.64 1.07 -9.24
N LEU A 130 20.67 1.12 -8.40
CA LEU A 130 21.61 2.25 -8.39
C LEU A 130 22.46 2.32 -9.66
N LEU A 131 22.78 1.18 -10.28
CA LEU A 131 23.52 1.14 -11.54
C LEU A 131 22.69 1.58 -12.75
N THR A 132 21.37 1.40 -12.70
CA THR A 132 20.48 1.70 -13.83
C THR A 132 19.94 3.13 -13.84
N LYS A 133 20.02 3.86 -12.72
CA LYS A 133 19.60 5.27 -12.67
C LYS A 133 20.73 6.22 -13.07
N PRO A 134 20.60 7.00 -14.17
CA PRO A 134 21.48 8.14 -14.40
C PRO A 134 21.19 9.23 -13.36
N ASN A 135 22.25 9.89 -12.88
CA ASN A 135 22.20 10.96 -11.88
C ASN A 135 21.16 12.05 -12.20
#